data_AF-A0A921F6J5-F1
#
_entry.id   AF-A0A921F6J5-F1
#
_cell.length_a   1.000
_cell.length_b   1.000
_cell.length_c   1.000
_cell.angle_alpha   90.00
_cell.angle_beta   90.00
_cell.angle_gamma   90.00
#
_symmetry.space_group_name_H-M   'P 1'
#
loop_
_entity.id
_entity.type
_entity.pdbx_description
1 polymer ?
#
loop_
_entity_poly.entity_id
_entity_poly.type
_entity_poly.pdbx_seq_one_letter_code
_entity_poly.pdbx_strand_id
1 'polypeptide(L)'
;MANEATPTSEAGVVKRRGNTRDRMVRTAAELLGEYGVAGTSIDRVLSVSGAPRGSVYYHFPGGRAEMLSAAVEQAGELVLRTIGESPDPSAALRTFADFWRARLEVTGFRAGCPVLAVTVDENPELPELHGQAAAAFAGWQDALAARLVESGLDDGAAATLAEQSLCVLEGAVAMCRARREIAPLDSAVEAIGALYRLRERG
;
A
#
# COMPACT_ATOMS: atom_id res chain seq x y z
N MET A 1 -52.42 4.43 37.74
CA MET A 1 -51.65 3.20 37.50
C MET A 1 -51.62 2.97 35.99
N ALA A 2 -50.52 3.34 35.35
CA ALA A 2 -50.20 2.97 33.98
C ALA A 2 -48.69 2.73 33.94
N ASN A 3 -48.33 1.54 33.50
CA ASN A 3 -46.99 1.00 33.37
C ASN A 3 -46.55 1.21 31.92
N GLU A 4 -45.49 1.97 31.67
CA GLU A 4 -44.81 1.99 30.38
C GLU A 4 -43.31 1.80 30.62
N ALA A 5 -42.84 0.64 30.17
CA ALA A 5 -41.46 0.23 30.20
C ALA A 5 -40.68 0.92 29.09
N THR A 6 -39.58 1.58 29.45
CA THR A 6 -38.55 2.07 28.54
C THR A 6 -37.80 0.89 27.91
N PRO A 7 -37.63 0.81 26.58
CA PRO A 7 -36.71 -0.15 25.99
C PRO A 7 -35.30 0.47 25.93
N THR A 8 -34.39 -0.08 26.72
CA THR A 8 -32.95 0.16 26.57
C THR A 8 -32.45 -0.67 25.40
N SER A 9 -31.98 -0.03 24.34
CA SER A 9 -31.28 -0.67 23.22
C SER A 9 -29.85 -0.14 23.16
N GLU A 10 -28.94 -0.79 23.87
CA GLU A 10 -27.51 -0.66 23.63
C GLU A 10 -27.13 -1.59 22.46
N ALA A 11 -27.24 -1.08 21.25
CA ALA A 11 -26.64 -1.70 20.08
C ALA A 11 -25.12 -1.58 20.18
N GLY A 12 -24.46 -2.67 20.58
CA GLY A 12 -23.01 -2.79 20.61
C GLY A 12 -22.39 -2.52 19.25
N VAL A 13 -21.62 -1.44 19.17
CA VAL A 13 -20.78 -1.10 18.02
C VAL A 13 -19.68 -2.17 17.90
N VAL A 14 -19.83 -3.09 16.95
CA VAL A 14 -18.79 -4.07 16.61
C VAL A 14 -17.62 -3.34 15.96
N LYS A 15 -16.62 -2.99 16.77
CA LYS A 15 -15.33 -2.47 16.31
C LYS A 15 -14.59 -3.62 15.62
N ARG A 16 -14.51 -3.62 14.28
CA ARG A 16 -13.73 -4.58 13.47
C ARG A 16 -12.23 -4.47 13.81
N ARG A 17 -11.81 -5.05 14.94
CA ARG A 17 -10.39 -5.36 15.19
C ARG A 17 -10.10 -6.61 14.34
N GLY A 18 -9.35 -6.45 13.25
CA GLY A 18 -8.84 -7.60 12.48
C GLY A 18 -8.16 -8.61 13.41
N ASN A 19 -8.07 -9.87 12.98
CA ASN A 19 -7.48 -10.92 13.80
C ASN A 19 -6.00 -10.57 14.14
N THR A 20 -5.41 -11.21 15.14
CA THR A 20 -4.05 -10.89 15.60
C THR A 20 -3.01 -10.98 14.47
N ARG A 21 -3.18 -11.91 13.52
CA ARG A 21 -2.34 -12.03 12.32
C ARG A 21 -2.43 -10.76 11.47
N ASP A 22 -3.64 -10.32 11.11
CA ASP A 22 -3.84 -9.15 10.24
C ASP A 22 -3.22 -7.88 10.82
N ARG A 23 -3.29 -7.72 12.15
CA ARG A 23 -2.65 -6.61 12.85
C ARG A 23 -1.12 -6.67 12.74
N MET A 24 -0.53 -7.85 12.91
CA MET A 24 0.92 -8.02 12.74
C MET A 24 1.34 -7.79 11.29
N VAL A 25 0.62 -8.32 10.31
CA VAL A 25 0.92 -8.12 8.88
C VAL A 25 0.87 -6.63 8.52
N ARG A 26 -0.21 -5.94 8.90
CA ARG A 26 -0.32 -4.49 8.62
C ARG A 26 0.80 -3.71 9.29
N THR A 27 1.10 -4.01 10.55
CA THR A 27 2.19 -3.32 11.27
C THR A 27 3.55 -3.60 10.64
N ALA A 28 3.80 -4.83 10.19
CA ALA A 28 5.02 -5.19 9.49
C ALA A 28 5.13 -4.45 8.14
N ALA A 29 4.04 -4.31 7.39
CA ALA A 29 4.03 -3.53 6.16
C ALA A 29 4.37 -2.05 6.42
N GLU A 30 3.76 -1.45 7.45
CA GLU A 30 4.06 -0.07 7.84
C GLU A 30 5.51 0.13 8.24
N LEU A 31 6.06 -0.79 9.05
CA LEU A 31 7.46 -0.74 9.47
C LEU A 31 8.43 -0.98 8.31
N LEU A 32 8.10 -1.87 7.36
CA LEU A 32 8.88 -2.08 6.14
C LEU A 32 8.96 -0.79 5.33
N GLY A 33 7.83 -0.14 5.08
CA GLY A 33 7.79 1.12 4.34
C GLY A 33 8.52 2.28 5.03
N GLU A 34 8.50 2.33 6.37
CA GLU A 34 9.18 3.39 7.12
C GLU A 34 10.68 3.15 7.31
N TYR A 35 11.07 1.92 7.68
CA TYR A 35 12.40 1.58 8.20
C TYR A 35 13.14 0.50 7.41
N GLY A 36 12.54 -0.01 6.34
CA GLY A 36 13.11 -1.11 5.54
C GLY A 36 13.09 -2.46 6.26
N VAL A 37 13.66 -3.47 5.59
CA VAL A 37 13.74 -4.85 6.10
C VAL A 37 14.49 -4.88 7.43
N ALA A 38 15.72 -4.37 7.48
CA ALA A 38 16.55 -4.34 8.68
C ALA A 38 15.86 -3.67 9.88
N GLY A 39 15.06 -2.61 9.63
CA GLY A 39 14.31 -1.90 10.66
C GLY A 39 13.07 -2.61 11.18
N THR A 40 12.69 -3.75 10.58
CA THR A 40 11.44 -4.48 10.85
C THR A 40 11.72 -5.85 11.48
N SER A 41 11.89 -5.86 12.80
CA SER A 41 12.05 -7.09 13.60
C SER A 41 10.72 -7.56 14.19
N ILE A 42 10.63 -8.85 14.54
CA ILE A 42 9.46 -9.41 15.25
C ILE A 42 9.16 -8.59 16.52
N ASP A 43 10.18 -8.28 17.31
CA ASP A 43 10.00 -7.55 18.57
C ASP A 43 9.46 -6.14 18.35
N ARG A 44 9.90 -5.46 17.29
CA ARG A 44 9.36 -4.16 16.92
C ARG A 44 7.92 -4.26 16.43
N VAL A 45 7.60 -5.26 15.59
CA VAL A 45 6.22 -5.51 15.13
C VAL A 45 5.31 -5.78 16.32
N LEU A 46 5.72 -6.60 17.28
CA LEU A 46 4.95 -6.90 18.48
C LEU A 46 4.74 -5.65 19.35
N SER A 47 5.80 -4.87 19.56
CA SER A 47 5.76 -3.64 20.34
C SER A 47 4.78 -2.62 19.76
N VAL A 48 4.78 -2.44 18.43
CA VAL A 48 3.91 -1.47 17.76
C VAL A 48 2.48 -2.01 17.59
N SER A 49 2.33 -3.29 17.21
CA SER A 49 1.02 -3.88 16.98
C SER A 49 0.25 -4.11 18.27
N GLY A 50 0.94 -4.36 19.39
CA GLY A 50 0.37 -4.82 20.66
C GLY A 50 -0.05 -6.29 20.64
N ALA A 51 0.50 -7.10 19.74
CA ALA A 51 0.23 -8.54 19.71
C ALA A 51 1.01 -9.27 20.83
N PRO A 52 0.47 -10.35 21.42
CA PRO A 52 1.21 -11.13 22.41
C PRO A 52 2.44 -11.80 21.80
N ARG A 53 3.58 -11.82 22.51
CA ARG A 53 4.83 -12.43 22.01
C ARG A 53 4.66 -13.89 21.60
N GLY A 54 3.86 -14.66 22.35
CA GLY A 54 3.57 -16.07 22.03
C GLY A 54 2.73 -16.30 20.78
N SER A 55 2.13 -15.25 20.18
CA SER A 55 1.25 -15.39 19.01
C SER A 55 2.00 -15.44 17.67
N VAL A 56 3.27 -15.02 17.64
CA VAL A 56 4.04 -14.92 16.38
C VAL A 56 4.20 -16.29 15.74
N TYR A 57 4.80 -17.24 16.46
CA TYR A 57 5.08 -18.58 15.91
C TYR A 57 3.81 -19.42 15.70
N TYR A 58 2.69 -19.03 16.31
CA TYR A 58 1.38 -19.61 16.00
C TYR A 58 0.85 -19.12 14.64
N HIS A 59 1.00 -17.82 14.34
CA HIS A 59 0.49 -17.23 13.10
C HIS A 59 1.48 -17.25 11.93
N PHE A 60 2.76 -17.34 12.24
CA PHE A 60 3.88 -17.35 11.30
C PHE A 60 4.91 -18.40 11.77
N PRO A 61 4.67 -19.71 11.54
CA PRO A 61 5.62 -20.76 11.88
C PRO A 61 7.01 -20.57 11.25
N GLY A 62 7.07 -19.98 10.05
CA GLY A 62 8.29 -19.54 9.36
C GLY A 62 8.90 -18.25 9.93
N GLY A 63 8.34 -17.72 11.02
CA GLY A 63 8.88 -16.60 11.77
C GLY A 63 8.87 -15.29 10.99
N ARG A 64 9.99 -14.56 11.06
CA ARG A 64 10.11 -13.21 10.50
C ARG A 64 9.95 -13.22 8.98
N ALA A 65 10.54 -14.18 8.28
CA ALA A 65 10.49 -14.27 6.82
C ALA A 65 9.04 -14.36 6.32
N GLU A 66 8.27 -15.28 6.90
CA GLU A 66 6.85 -15.46 6.56
C GLU A 66 6.02 -14.21 6.89
N MET A 67 6.30 -13.54 8.01
CA MET A 67 5.61 -12.30 8.39
C MET A 67 5.89 -11.15 7.41
N LEU A 68 7.15 -10.97 6.99
CA LEU A 68 7.53 -9.94 6.03
C LEU A 68 6.96 -10.25 4.64
N SER A 69 6.98 -11.52 4.25
CA SER A 69 6.39 -11.99 2.99
C SER A 69 4.89 -11.66 2.92
N ALA A 70 4.14 -12.00 3.97
CA ALA A 70 2.72 -11.66 4.08
C ALA A 70 2.48 -10.13 4.08
N ALA A 71 3.42 -9.35 4.59
CA ALA A 71 3.32 -7.89 4.61
C ALA A 71 3.52 -7.27 3.22
N VAL A 72 4.48 -7.77 2.44
CA VAL A 72 4.68 -7.37 1.04
C VAL A 72 3.48 -7.76 0.19
N GLU A 73 2.98 -8.99 0.36
CA GLU A 73 1.78 -9.47 -0.34
C GLU A 73 0.56 -8.59 -0.04
N GLN A 74 0.27 -8.33 1.24
CA GLN A 74 -0.85 -7.44 1.63
C GLN A 74 -0.72 -6.04 1.03
N ALA A 75 0.50 -5.47 1.04
CA ALA A 75 0.74 -4.14 0.45
C ALA A 75 0.52 -4.16 -1.07
N GLY A 76 0.99 -5.22 -1.75
CA GLY A 76 0.72 -5.53 -3.15
C GLY A 76 -0.78 -5.55 -3.46
N GLU A 77 -1.54 -6.37 -2.74
CA GLU A 77 -2.98 -6.54 -2.94
C GLU A 77 -3.77 -5.26 -2.69
N LEU A 78 -3.37 -4.44 -1.71
CA LEU A 78 -4.06 -3.18 -1.40
C LEU A 78 -4.01 -2.20 -2.57
N VAL A 79 -2.84 -2.01 -3.17
CA VAL A 79 -2.67 -1.13 -4.34
C VAL A 79 -3.38 -1.73 -5.55
N LEU A 80 -3.24 -3.05 -5.78
CA LEU A 80 -3.91 -3.74 -6.87
C LEU A 80 -5.45 -3.57 -6.80
N ARG A 81 -6.02 -3.77 -5.62
CA ARG A 81 -7.44 -3.54 -5.35
C ARG A 81 -7.83 -2.09 -5.61
N THR A 82 -7.03 -1.14 -5.15
CA THR A 82 -7.28 0.30 -5.36
C THR A 82 -7.37 0.64 -6.85
N ILE A 83 -6.49 0.08 -7.68
CA ILE A 83 -6.53 0.26 -9.14
C ILE A 83 -7.79 -0.39 -9.72
N GLY A 84 -8.09 -1.64 -9.35
CA GLY A 84 -9.23 -2.40 -9.88
C GLY A 84 -10.60 -1.83 -9.49
N GLU A 85 -10.73 -1.23 -8.31
CA GLU A 85 -11.97 -0.61 -7.82
C GLU A 85 -12.16 0.83 -8.34
N SER A 86 -11.16 1.40 -9.01
CA SER A 86 -11.23 2.78 -9.51
C SER A 86 -12.04 2.90 -10.81
N PRO A 87 -12.92 3.90 -10.94
CA PRO A 87 -13.82 4.05 -12.09
C PRO A 87 -13.10 4.43 -13.39
N ASP A 88 -11.90 5.00 -13.30
CA ASP A 88 -11.04 5.34 -14.43
C ASP A 88 -9.56 5.46 -13.96
N PRO A 89 -8.57 5.46 -14.88
CA PRO A 89 -7.16 5.60 -14.53
C PRO A 89 -6.83 6.87 -13.74
N SER A 90 -7.48 8.00 -14.04
CA SER A 90 -7.24 9.26 -13.33
C SER A 90 -7.78 9.22 -11.89
N ALA A 91 -8.89 8.52 -11.66
CA ALA A 91 -9.42 8.27 -10.33
C ALA A 91 -8.50 7.35 -9.51
N ALA A 92 -7.85 6.37 -10.15
CA ALA A 92 -6.83 5.54 -9.49
C ALA A 92 -5.65 6.40 -9.02
N LEU A 93 -5.14 7.31 -9.85
CA LEU A 93 -4.06 8.23 -9.48
C LEU A 93 -4.44 9.12 -8.29
N ARG A 94 -5.64 9.71 -8.31
CA ARG A 94 -6.12 10.56 -7.20
C ARG A 94 -6.25 9.78 -5.90
N THR A 95 -6.85 8.59 -5.97
CA THR A 95 -7.02 7.72 -4.79
C THR A 95 -5.68 7.31 -4.19
N PHE A 96 -4.71 6.96 -5.05
CA PHE A 96 -3.34 6.67 -4.62
C PHE A 96 -2.68 7.89 -3.95
N ALA A 97 -2.82 9.08 -4.54
CA ALA A 97 -2.25 10.31 -4.00
C ALA A 97 -2.86 10.70 -2.66
N ASP A 98 -4.18 10.58 -2.51
CA ASP A 98 -4.89 10.85 -1.26
C ASP A 98 -4.46 9.87 -0.15
N PHE A 99 -4.31 8.60 -0.49
CA PHE A 99 -3.77 7.58 0.42
C PHE A 99 -2.38 7.96 0.92
N TRP A 100 -1.45 8.29 0.01
CA TRP A 100 -0.09 8.66 0.38
C TRP A 100 0.00 9.97 1.13
N ARG A 101 -0.79 10.99 0.74
CA ARG A 101 -0.89 12.25 1.47
C ARG A 101 -1.25 12.03 2.93
N ALA A 102 -2.34 11.32 3.18
CA ALA A 102 -2.78 11.03 4.55
C ALA A 102 -1.70 10.30 5.35
N ARG A 103 -1.04 9.30 4.76
CA ARG A 103 0.03 8.54 5.44
C ARG A 103 1.30 9.36 5.67
N LEU A 104 1.75 10.11 4.68
CA LEU A 104 2.95 10.94 4.76
C LEU A 104 2.76 12.03 5.83
N GLU A 105 1.63 12.73 5.84
CA GLU A 105 1.36 13.79 6.83
C GLU A 105 1.30 13.23 8.26
N VAL A 106 0.54 12.15 8.50
CA VAL A 106 0.44 11.52 9.83
C VAL A 106 1.77 10.99 10.35
N THR A 107 2.64 10.49 9.46
CA THR A 107 3.94 9.94 9.84
C THR A 107 5.06 10.98 9.86
N GLY A 108 4.76 12.27 9.63
CA GLY A 108 5.80 13.30 9.48
C GLY A 108 6.79 12.97 8.36
N PHE A 109 6.26 12.52 7.22
CA PHE A 109 6.94 12.13 5.99
C PHE A 109 7.89 10.94 6.13
N ARG A 110 7.60 10.03 7.07
CA ARG A 110 8.34 8.76 7.21
C ARG A 110 7.73 7.60 6.45
N ALA A 111 6.44 7.65 6.10
CA ALA A 111 5.77 6.58 5.35
C ALA A 111 6.47 6.32 4.00
N GLY A 112 6.47 5.07 3.54
CA GLY A 112 7.02 4.66 2.25
C GLY A 112 6.42 3.35 1.80
N CYS A 113 6.64 2.99 0.53
CA CYS A 113 6.09 1.79 -0.07
C CYS A 113 6.79 0.53 0.46
N PRO A 114 6.08 -0.44 1.07
CA PRO A 114 6.70 -1.68 1.57
C PRO A 114 7.27 -2.53 0.44
N VAL A 115 6.63 -2.51 -0.73
CA VAL A 115 7.06 -3.23 -1.93
C VAL A 115 8.35 -2.64 -2.49
N LEU A 116 8.46 -1.31 -2.54
CA LEU A 116 9.72 -0.64 -2.93
C LEU A 116 10.81 -0.83 -1.87
N ALA A 117 10.46 -0.83 -0.59
CA ALA A 117 11.44 -0.90 0.50
C ALA A 117 12.25 -2.21 0.52
N VAL A 118 11.69 -3.30 0.00
CA VAL A 118 12.41 -4.58 -0.08
C VAL A 118 13.35 -4.68 -1.29
N THR A 119 13.21 -3.81 -2.30
CA THR A 119 14.07 -3.87 -3.51
C THR A 119 15.49 -3.35 -3.28
N VAL A 120 15.70 -2.57 -2.21
CA VAL A 120 17.01 -2.03 -1.84
C VAL A 120 17.73 -2.89 -0.80
N ASP A 121 17.11 -4.00 -0.38
CA ASP A 121 17.65 -4.92 0.61
C ASP A 121 18.14 -6.20 -0.09
N GLU A 122 19.39 -6.59 0.16
CA GLU A 122 20.01 -7.79 -0.42
C GLU A 122 20.12 -8.93 0.60
N ASN A 123 19.20 -9.00 1.58
CA ASN A 123 19.30 -10.00 2.65
C ASN A 123 19.17 -11.44 2.11
N PRO A 124 20.22 -12.28 2.20
CA PRO A 124 20.19 -13.65 1.69
C PRO A 124 19.24 -14.57 2.46
N GLU A 125 18.78 -14.16 3.65
CA GLU A 125 17.79 -14.90 4.44
C GLU A 125 16.35 -14.70 3.96
N LEU A 126 16.12 -13.78 3.01
CA LEU A 126 14.80 -13.40 2.49
C LEU A 126 14.77 -13.37 0.95
N PRO A 127 15.28 -14.41 0.25
CA PRO A 127 15.48 -14.37 -1.19
C PRO A 127 14.17 -14.21 -1.99
N GLU A 128 13.02 -14.56 -1.41
CA GLU A 128 11.72 -14.48 -2.06
C GLU A 128 11.17 -13.04 -2.14
N LEU A 129 11.59 -12.12 -1.26
CA LEU A 129 10.99 -10.78 -1.18
C LEU A 129 11.18 -9.95 -2.45
N HIS A 130 12.33 -10.09 -3.11
CA HIS A 130 12.58 -9.45 -4.41
C HIS A 130 11.62 -9.96 -5.49
N GLY A 131 11.42 -11.27 -5.55
CA GLY A 131 10.46 -11.88 -6.49
C GLY A 131 9.03 -11.44 -6.21
N GLN A 132 8.64 -11.32 -4.93
CA GLN A 132 7.33 -10.80 -4.55
C GLN A 132 7.15 -9.33 -4.92
N ALA A 133 8.20 -8.51 -4.77
CA ALA A 133 8.14 -7.13 -5.18
C ALA A 133 7.98 -6.98 -6.70
N ALA A 134 8.74 -7.77 -7.48
CA ALA A 134 8.61 -7.81 -8.92
C ALA A 134 7.19 -8.22 -9.35
N ALA A 135 6.62 -9.24 -8.71
CA ALA A 135 5.25 -9.69 -8.98
C ALA A 135 4.20 -8.61 -8.64
N ALA A 136 4.39 -7.89 -7.52
CA ALA A 136 3.50 -6.80 -7.14
C ALA A 136 3.55 -5.64 -8.15
N PHE A 137 4.74 -5.18 -8.54
CA PHE A 137 4.88 -4.12 -9.55
C PHE A 137 4.28 -4.53 -10.90
N ALA A 138 4.53 -5.76 -11.35
CA ALA A 138 3.93 -6.29 -12.59
C ALA A 138 2.40 -6.31 -12.50
N GLY A 139 1.84 -6.80 -11.39
CA GLY A 139 0.39 -6.81 -11.19
C GLY A 139 -0.24 -5.41 -11.18
N TRP A 140 0.44 -4.43 -10.58
CA TRP A 140 -0.02 -3.03 -10.60
C TRP A 140 0.05 -2.44 -12.01
N GLN A 141 1.11 -2.72 -12.76
CA GLN A 141 1.29 -2.27 -14.13
C GLN A 141 0.20 -2.85 -15.03
N ASP A 142 -0.03 -4.16 -14.97
CA ASP A 142 -1.05 -4.85 -15.76
C ASP A 142 -2.45 -4.32 -15.45
N ALA A 143 -2.77 -4.13 -14.17
CA ALA A 143 -4.06 -3.59 -13.76
C ALA A 143 -4.26 -2.16 -14.28
N LEU A 144 -3.26 -1.28 -14.14
CA LEU A 144 -3.38 0.10 -14.61
C LEU A 144 -3.42 0.18 -16.14
N ALA A 145 -2.63 -0.65 -16.84
CA ALA A 145 -2.65 -0.76 -18.29
C ALA A 145 -4.05 -1.18 -18.79
N ALA A 146 -4.69 -2.16 -18.14
CA ALA A 146 -6.05 -2.56 -18.48
C ALA A 146 -7.05 -1.39 -18.37
N ARG A 147 -6.97 -0.59 -17.30
CA ARG A 147 -7.82 0.61 -17.16
C ARG A 147 -7.55 1.65 -18.25
N LEU A 148 -6.29 1.81 -18.67
CA LEU A 148 -5.90 2.72 -19.73
C LEU A 148 -6.40 2.25 -21.11
N VAL A 149 -6.36 0.95 -21.39
CA VAL A 149 -6.95 0.36 -22.60
C VAL A 149 -8.47 0.56 -22.63
N GLU A 150 -9.16 0.34 -21.51
CA GLU A 150 -10.60 0.62 -21.39
C GLU A 150 -10.94 2.10 -21.62
N SER A 151 -9.97 3.00 -21.43
CA SER A 151 -10.11 4.44 -21.70
C SER A 151 -9.77 4.82 -23.15
N GLY A 152 -9.41 3.85 -24.01
CA GLY A 152 -9.23 4.02 -25.45
C GLY A 152 -7.78 4.05 -25.94
N LEU A 153 -6.79 3.77 -25.09
CA LEU A 153 -5.39 3.65 -25.52
C LEU A 153 -5.12 2.28 -26.15
N ASP A 154 -4.15 2.21 -27.08
CA ASP A 154 -3.61 0.94 -27.55
C ASP A 154 -2.78 0.24 -26.45
N ASP A 155 -2.68 -1.09 -26.52
CA ASP A 155 -2.01 -1.93 -25.52
C ASP A 155 -0.56 -1.50 -25.24
N GLY A 156 0.18 -1.11 -26.29
CA GLY A 156 1.59 -0.73 -26.16
C GLY A 156 1.78 0.62 -25.45
N ALA A 157 0.96 1.61 -25.82
CA ALA A 157 0.93 2.89 -25.14
C ALA A 157 0.43 2.77 -23.70
N ALA A 158 -0.60 1.95 -23.47
CA ALA A 158 -1.15 1.70 -22.13
C ALA A 158 -0.12 1.04 -21.20
N ALA A 159 0.59 0.00 -21.67
CA ALA A 159 1.64 -0.67 -20.90
C ALA A 159 2.77 0.28 -20.51
N THR A 160 3.27 1.07 -21.48
CA THR A 160 4.34 2.06 -21.24
C THR A 160 3.88 3.12 -20.24
N LEU A 161 2.67 3.65 -20.42
CA LEU A 161 2.16 4.73 -19.58
C LEU A 161 1.82 4.25 -18.16
N ALA A 162 1.37 3.01 -18.01
CA ALA A 162 1.19 2.38 -16.70
C ALA A 162 2.53 2.25 -15.96
N GLU A 163 3.56 1.71 -16.62
CA GLU A 163 4.91 1.61 -16.05
C GLU A 163 5.45 2.97 -15.60
N GLN A 164 5.40 3.97 -16.48
CA GLN A 164 5.89 5.31 -16.15
C GLN A 164 5.06 5.97 -15.04
N SER A 165 3.75 5.71 -14.97
CA SER A 165 2.92 6.20 -13.86
C SER A 165 3.41 5.66 -12.52
N LEU A 166 3.71 4.35 -12.44
CA LEU A 166 4.25 3.74 -11.23
C LEU A 166 5.63 4.29 -10.85
N CYS A 167 6.55 4.41 -11.81
CA CYS A 167 7.88 4.98 -11.56
C CYS A 167 7.80 6.42 -11.02
N VAL A 168 6.96 7.25 -11.63
CA VAL A 168 6.78 8.65 -11.21
C VAL A 168 6.15 8.75 -9.83
N LEU A 169 5.13 7.93 -9.54
CA LEU A 169 4.45 7.92 -8.25
C LEU A 169 5.36 7.46 -7.10
N GLU A 170 6.10 6.36 -7.29
CA GLU A 170 7.04 5.85 -6.28
C GLU A 170 8.21 6.84 -6.06
N GLY A 171 8.72 7.43 -7.14
CA GLY A 171 9.71 8.50 -7.07
C GLY A 171 9.20 9.73 -6.32
N ALA A 172 7.93 10.10 -6.52
CA ALA A 172 7.31 11.22 -5.83
C ALA A 172 7.18 10.96 -4.32
N VAL A 173 6.82 9.75 -3.89
CA VAL A 173 6.81 9.35 -2.48
C VAL A 173 8.21 9.49 -1.87
N ALA A 174 9.25 9.01 -2.58
CA ALA A 174 10.64 9.16 -2.15
C ALA A 174 11.05 10.65 -1.99
N MET A 175 10.67 11.50 -2.95
CA MET A 175 10.92 12.94 -2.88
C MET A 175 10.16 13.62 -1.75
N CYS A 176 8.90 13.24 -1.49
CA CYS A 176 8.12 13.75 -0.36
C CYS A 176 8.81 13.45 0.97
N ARG A 177 9.36 12.23 1.13
CA ARG A 177 10.14 11.86 2.32
C ARG A 177 11.41 12.70 2.47
N ALA A 178 12.15 12.90 1.37
CA ALA A 178 13.40 13.64 1.37
C ALA A 178 13.19 15.14 1.70
N ARG A 179 12.15 15.74 1.13
CA ARG A 179 11.83 17.17 1.29
C ARG A 179 10.95 17.48 2.49
N ARG A 180 10.25 16.47 3.02
CA ARG A 180 9.24 16.59 4.07
C ARG A 180 8.09 17.53 3.68
N GLU A 181 7.62 17.38 2.45
CA GLU A 181 6.50 18.15 1.90
C GLU A 181 5.74 17.30 0.89
N ILE A 182 4.47 17.64 0.64
CA ILE A 182 3.60 16.87 -0.24
C ILE A 182 3.68 17.26 -1.72
N ALA A 183 4.29 18.41 -2.01
CA ALA A 183 4.31 19.00 -3.36
C ALA A 183 4.82 18.06 -4.48
N PRO A 184 5.83 17.18 -4.27
CA PRO A 184 6.24 16.22 -5.29
C PRO A 184 5.13 15.27 -5.73
N LEU A 185 4.26 14.83 -4.81
CA LEU A 185 3.15 13.93 -5.12
C LEU A 185 2.08 14.63 -5.97
N ASP A 186 1.77 15.89 -5.65
CA ASP A 186 0.83 16.69 -6.44
C ASP A 186 1.35 16.93 -7.86
N SER A 187 2.62 17.29 -7.98
CA SER A 187 3.29 17.47 -9.27
C SER A 187 3.28 16.18 -10.10
N ALA A 188 3.48 15.02 -9.47
CA ALA A 188 3.41 13.72 -10.14
C ALA A 188 2.01 13.43 -10.71
N VAL A 189 0.95 13.61 -9.89
CA VAL A 189 -0.44 13.41 -10.35
C VAL A 189 -0.79 14.34 -11.50
N GLU A 190 -0.40 15.62 -11.42
CA GLU A 190 -0.63 16.59 -12.48
C GLU A 190 0.07 16.18 -13.79
N ALA A 191 1.35 15.81 -13.71
CA ALA A 191 2.15 15.40 -14.86
C ALA A 191 1.58 14.14 -15.53
N ILE A 192 1.24 13.10 -14.75
CA ILE A 192 0.66 11.88 -15.29
C ILE A 192 -0.72 12.16 -15.91
N GLY A 193 -1.57 12.93 -15.23
CA GLY A 193 -2.88 13.31 -15.76
C GLY A 193 -2.78 14.14 -17.05
N ALA A 194 -1.74 14.95 -17.21
CA ALA A 194 -1.47 15.66 -18.46
C ALA A 194 -1.08 14.68 -19.59
N LEU A 195 -0.25 13.67 -19.30
CA LEU A 195 0.10 12.62 -20.27
C LEU A 195 -1.12 11.82 -20.72
N TYR A 196 -2.03 11.49 -19.80
CA TYR A 196 -3.27 10.75 -20.14
C TYR A 196 -4.10 11.55 -21.16
N ARG A 197 -4.34 12.85 -20.89
CA ARG A 197 -5.08 13.74 -21.79
C ARG A 197 -4.42 13.96 -23.15
N LEU A 198 -3.09 13.92 -23.23
CA LEU A 198 -2.38 14.06 -24.51
C LEU A 198 -2.55 12.81 -25.39
N ARG A 199 -2.60 11.62 -24.77
CA ARG A 199 -2.76 10.34 -25.47
C ARG A 199 -4.19 10.07 -25.91
N GLU A 200 -5.20 10.61 -25.23
CA GLU A 200 -6.60 10.55 -25.69
C GLU A 200 -6.87 11.38 -26.96
N ARG A 201 -5.98 12.30 -27.33
CA ARG A 201 -6.18 13.26 -28.43
C ARG A 201 -5.40 12.92 -29.71
N GLY A 202 -4.49 11.96 -29.65
CA GLY A 202 -3.64 11.55 -30.77
C GLY A 202 -4.05 10.18 -31.28
#